data_AF-A0A9R0TQZ7-F1
#
_entry.id   AF-A0A9R0TQZ7-F1
#
_cell.length_a   1.000
_cell.length_b   1.000
_cell.length_c   1.000
_cell.angle_alpha   90.00
_cell.angle_beta   90.00
_cell.angle_gamma   90.00
#
_symmetry.space_group_name_H-M   'P 1'
#
loop_
_entity.id
_entity.type
_entity.pdbx_description
1 polymer ?
#
loop_
_entity_poly.entity_id
_entity_poly.type
_entity_poly.pdbx_seq_one_letter_code
_entity_poly.pdbx_strand_id
1 'polypeptide(L)'
;MADAPLYKQLRWYTMELHDVDLHGSHKLHVICKSNGEDVDKMLSMLRRKLGGMPVKLVAKDRPMELDKFLMNGEYTFVGFAIEGDKSKLKLSGLKINSDNYIYIQVEWRDPYNKKKFDSLADIAGRMIDIHYHDMKKKINRKEDHTLWGFYTLPEKLIKYEAIDAFATYESWRIIYDAIMGLDRAKRDKEPKHKKNKAVIQYNN
;
A
#
# COMPACT_ATOMS: atom_id res chain seq x y z
N MET A 1 -36.77 -31.59 16.16
CA MET A 1 -35.38 -31.15 16.38
C MET A 1 -34.89 -30.66 15.03
N ALA A 2 -34.78 -29.34 14.87
CA ALA A 2 -34.41 -28.72 13.59
C ALA A 2 -32.89 -28.68 13.48
N ASP A 3 -32.37 -29.19 12.36
CA ASP A 3 -30.95 -29.29 12.07
C ASP A 3 -30.26 -27.92 12.11
N ALA A 4 -29.08 -27.90 12.73
CA ALA A 4 -28.23 -26.72 12.87
C ALA A 4 -27.79 -26.17 11.49
N PRO A 5 -27.64 -24.84 11.34
CA PRO A 5 -27.25 -24.24 10.07
C PRO A 5 -25.79 -24.61 9.72
N LEU A 6 -25.59 -24.86 8.43
CA LEU A 6 -24.37 -25.19 7.67
C LEU A 6 -23.14 -24.29 7.94
N TYR A 7 -22.66 -24.22 9.18
CA TYR A 7 -21.48 -23.44 9.55
C TYR A 7 -20.24 -24.33 9.59
N LYS A 8 -19.86 -24.98 8.48
CA LYS A 8 -18.60 -25.76 8.41
C LYS A 8 -18.16 -26.26 7.02
N GLN A 9 -18.50 -25.56 5.94
CA GLN A 9 -17.76 -25.71 4.69
C GLN A 9 -16.87 -24.48 4.52
N LEU A 10 -15.60 -24.57 4.92
CA LEU A 10 -14.54 -23.66 4.48
C LEU A 10 -14.41 -23.81 2.95
N ARG A 11 -15.28 -23.13 2.19
CA ARG A 11 -15.13 -23.06 0.75
C ARG A 11 -14.18 -21.95 0.44
N TRP A 12 -12.94 -22.28 0.08
CA TRP A 12 -12.04 -21.30 -0.49
C TRP A 12 -12.75 -20.49 -1.56
N TYR A 13 -12.67 -19.16 -1.48
CA TYR A 13 -13.27 -18.28 -2.46
C TYR A 13 -12.20 -17.44 -3.13
N THR A 14 -12.44 -17.19 -4.41
CA THR A 14 -11.75 -16.15 -5.19
C THR A 14 -12.84 -15.24 -5.72
N MET A 15 -12.68 -13.94 -5.51
CA MET A 15 -13.52 -12.92 -6.10
C MET A 15 -12.64 -11.99 -6.94
N GLU A 16 -13.01 -11.81 -8.20
CA GLU A 16 -12.33 -10.92 -9.12
C GLU A 16 -13.28 -9.81 -9.52
N LEU A 17 -12.84 -8.56 -9.29
CA LEU A 17 -13.57 -7.37 -9.66
C LEU A 17 -12.75 -6.65 -10.71
N HIS A 18 -13.26 -6.63 -11.94
CA HIS A 18 -12.69 -5.87 -13.03
C HIS A 18 -13.24 -4.44 -13.03
N ASP A 19 -12.45 -3.53 -13.59
CA ASP A 19 -12.88 -2.16 -13.84
C ASP A 19 -13.45 -1.46 -12.59
N VAL A 20 -12.85 -1.71 -11.42
CA VAL A 20 -13.23 -0.98 -10.20
C VAL A 20 -12.82 0.47 -10.40
N ASP A 21 -13.82 1.32 -10.58
CA ASP A 21 -13.63 2.74 -10.88
C ASP A 21 -12.95 3.44 -9.70
N LEU A 22 -11.80 4.04 -9.99
CA LEU A 22 -11.21 5.07 -9.17
C LEU A 22 -11.73 6.41 -9.67
N HIS A 23 -11.88 7.39 -8.77
CA HIS A 23 -12.18 8.74 -9.22
C HIS A 23 -11.07 9.20 -10.20
N GLY A 24 -11.45 9.58 -11.42
CA GLY A 24 -10.54 9.87 -12.54
C GLY A 24 -10.59 8.82 -13.67
N SER A 25 -9.45 8.60 -14.32
CA SER A 25 -9.31 7.67 -15.47
C SER A 25 -8.72 6.29 -15.11
N HIS A 26 -8.39 6.06 -13.84
CA HIS A 26 -7.77 4.82 -13.40
C HIS A 26 -8.83 3.77 -13.05
N LYS A 27 -8.53 2.51 -13.39
CA LYS A 27 -9.36 1.37 -13.04
C LYS A 27 -8.51 0.30 -12.39
N LEU A 28 -9.04 -0.33 -11.34
CA LEU A 28 -8.36 -1.44 -10.68
C LEU A 28 -8.94 -2.78 -11.12
N HIS A 29 -8.04 -3.73 -11.34
CA HIS A 29 -8.37 -5.14 -11.29
C HIS A 29 -8.05 -5.66 -9.88
N VAL A 30 -9.09 -6.05 -9.14
CA VAL A 30 -8.98 -6.45 -7.74
C VAL A 30 -9.26 -7.94 -7.62
N ILE A 31 -8.35 -8.67 -6.97
CA ILE A 31 -8.48 -10.10 -6.73
C ILE A 31 -8.46 -10.32 -5.21
N CYS A 32 -9.56 -10.83 -4.65
CA CYS A 32 -9.67 -11.25 -3.27
C CYS A 32 -9.61 -12.78 -3.19
N LYS A 33 -8.68 -13.33 -2.41
CA LYS A 33 -8.50 -14.78 -2.25
C LYS A 33 -8.44 -15.17 -0.78
N SER A 34 -9.08 -16.29 -0.44
CA SER A 34 -8.98 -16.90 0.88
C SER A 34 -8.06 -18.12 0.96
N ASN A 35 -7.54 -18.59 -0.17
CA ASN A 35 -6.64 -19.75 -0.23
C ASN A 35 -5.18 -19.31 -0.10
N GLY A 36 -4.48 -19.81 0.93
CA GLY A 36 -3.09 -19.45 1.21
C GLY A 36 -2.11 -19.78 0.07
N GLU A 37 -2.27 -20.93 -0.59
CA GLU A 37 -1.40 -21.34 -1.70
C GLU A 37 -1.49 -20.38 -2.89
N ASP A 38 -2.70 -19.89 -3.18
CA ASP A 38 -2.89 -18.95 -4.29
C ASP A 38 -2.38 -17.56 -3.93
N VAL A 39 -2.48 -17.14 -2.67
CA VAL A 39 -1.84 -15.91 -2.18
C VAL A 39 -0.32 -16.01 -2.33
N ASP A 40 0.29 -17.14 -1.97
CA ASP A 40 1.73 -17.35 -2.15
C ASP A 40 2.17 -17.29 -3.63
N LYS A 41 1.37 -17.86 -4.54
CA LYS A 41 1.59 -17.73 -5.99
C LYS A 41 1.50 -16.26 -6.44
N MET A 42 0.50 -15.52 -5.96
CA MET A 42 0.33 -14.11 -6.29
C MET A 42 1.50 -13.26 -5.80
N LEU A 43 1.95 -13.47 -4.55
CA LEU A 43 3.13 -12.79 -4.00
C LEU A 43 4.39 -13.12 -4.78
N SER A 44 4.56 -14.38 -5.20
CA SER A 44 5.69 -14.78 -6.05
C SER A 44 5.65 -14.11 -7.43
N MET A 45 4.47 -13.95 -8.03
CA MET A 45 4.31 -13.21 -9.29
C MET A 45 4.60 -11.72 -9.13
N LEU A 46 4.15 -11.12 -8.02
CA LEU A 46 4.43 -9.72 -7.69
C LEU A 46 5.94 -9.50 -7.55
N ARG A 47 6.63 -10.34 -6.79
CA ARG A 47 8.10 -10.28 -6.65
C ARG A 47 8.82 -10.41 -7.99
N ARG A 48 8.38 -11.32 -8.86
CA ARG A 48 8.95 -11.49 -10.21
C ARG A 48 8.76 -10.24 -11.07
N LYS A 49 7.58 -9.60 -11.02
CA LYS A 49 7.34 -8.33 -11.71
C LYS A 49 8.20 -7.19 -11.16
N LEU A 50 8.55 -7.25 -9.87
CA LEU A 50 9.37 -6.27 -9.17
C LEU A 50 10.88 -6.61 -9.14
N GLY A 51 11.32 -7.69 -9.81
CA GLY A 51 12.75 -7.96 -10.07
C GLY A 51 13.49 -8.98 -9.18
N GLY A 52 12.83 -9.84 -8.38
CA GLY A 52 13.51 -10.81 -7.48
C GLY A 52 13.07 -12.28 -7.63
N MET A 53 14.05 -13.21 -7.60
CA MET A 53 14.03 -14.67 -7.93
C MET A 53 12.87 -15.52 -7.36
N PRO A 54 12.50 -16.65 -8.02
CA PRO A 54 11.45 -17.56 -7.54
C PRO A 54 11.89 -18.48 -6.40
N VAL A 55 10.98 -18.73 -5.44
CA VAL A 55 11.14 -19.68 -4.32
C VAL A 55 10.03 -20.74 -4.37
N LYS A 56 10.34 -21.98 -3.97
CA LYS A 56 9.44 -23.15 -3.94
C LYS A 56 8.43 -23.05 -2.80
N LEU A 57 7.18 -23.48 -3.03
CA LEU A 57 6.04 -23.31 -2.10
C LEU A 57 5.36 -24.63 -1.72
N VAL A 58 4.99 -24.76 -0.44
CA VAL A 58 3.94 -25.65 0.11
C VAL A 58 3.37 -25.00 1.38
N ALA A 59 2.06 -24.73 1.49
CA ALA A 59 1.35 -24.62 2.79
C ALA A 59 -0.18 -24.45 2.68
N LYS A 60 -0.88 -24.98 3.70
CA LYS A 60 -2.29 -25.38 3.70
C LYS A 60 -3.29 -24.41 4.37
N ASP A 61 -2.89 -23.38 5.14
CA ASP A 61 -3.87 -22.43 5.76
C ASP A 61 -3.33 -21.01 6.11
N ARG A 62 -2.00 -20.77 6.11
CA ARG A 62 -1.38 -19.42 6.17
C ARG A 62 -0.41 -19.28 4.99
N PRO A 63 -0.43 -18.18 4.23
CA PRO A 63 0.52 -17.97 3.15
C PRO A 63 1.94 -17.78 3.72
N MET A 64 2.88 -18.68 3.37
CA MET A 64 4.26 -18.60 3.88
C MET A 64 5.03 -17.42 3.29
N GLU A 65 4.68 -16.98 2.08
CA GLU A 65 5.34 -15.87 1.42
C GLU A 65 4.92 -14.52 1.97
N LEU A 66 3.80 -14.45 2.69
CA LEU A 66 3.33 -13.22 3.29
C LEU A 66 4.30 -12.75 4.38
N ASP A 67 4.70 -13.63 5.30
CA ASP A 67 5.66 -13.30 6.36
C ASP A 67 7.02 -12.86 5.77
N LYS A 68 7.51 -13.59 4.76
CA LYS A 68 8.74 -13.24 4.05
C LYS A 68 8.63 -11.89 3.33
N PHE A 69 7.47 -11.61 2.73
CA PHE A 69 7.23 -10.37 2.01
C PHE A 69 7.24 -9.17 2.96
N LEU A 70 6.51 -9.27 4.08
CA LEU A 70 6.42 -8.20 5.08
C LEU A 70 7.77 -7.90 5.77
N MET A 71 8.66 -8.88 5.86
CA MET A 71 10.00 -8.73 6.45
C MET A 71 11.08 -8.35 5.43
N ASN A 72 10.78 -8.32 4.13
CA ASN A 72 11.79 -8.08 3.10
C ASN A 72 12.31 -6.63 3.13
N GLY A 73 13.63 -6.50 3.26
CA GLY A 73 14.40 -5.24 3.23
C GLY A 73 14.37 -4.48 1.90
N GLU A 74 13.93 -5.11 0.82
CA GLU A 74 13.86 -4.51 -0.52
C GLU A 74 12.58 -3.68 -0.74
N TYR A 75 11.54 -3.94 0.06
CA TYR A 75 10.27 -3.24 -0.05
C TYR A 75 10.12 -2.20 1.04
N THR A 76 9.64 -1.03 0.67
CA THR A 76 9.17 -0.02 1.61
C THR A 76 7.66 -0.06 1.69
N PHE A 77 7.14 -0.33 2.88
CA PHE A 77 5.72 -0.38 3.16
C PHE A 77 5.22 1.00 3.54
N VAL A 78 4.15 1.44 2.90
CA VAL A 78 3.61 2.79 3.08
C VAL A 78 2.21 2.68 3.65
N GLY A 79 1.84 3.58 4.55
CA GLY A 79 0.47 3.66 5.03
C GLY A 79 0.12 4.92 5.80
N PHE A 80 -1.18 5.01 6.07
CA PHE A 80 -1.80 6.11 6.78
C PHE A 80 -2.32 5.63 8.14
N ALA A 81 -2.14 6.42 9.18
CA ALA A 81 -2.40 6.09 10.59
C ALA A 81 -1.93 4.70 11.12
N ILE A 82 -0.80 4.12 10.65
CA ILE A 82 -0.54 2.67 10.82
C ILE A 82 -0.21 2.16 12.24
N GLU A 83 0.08 3.01 13.23
CA GLU A 83 0.54 2.50 14.54
C GLU A 83 -0.49 1.54 15.17
N GLY A 84 -1.78 1.81 14.94
CA GLY A 84 -2.86 0.89 15.30
C GLY A 84 -2.82 -0.42 14.51
N ASP A 85 -2.57 -0.36 13.21
CA ASP A 85 -2.54 -1.55 12.34
C ASP A 85 -1.32 -2.43 12.60
N LYS A 86 -0.13 -1.85 12.88
CA LYS A 86 1.05 -2.60 13.33
C LYS A 86 0.74 -3.41 14.59
N SER A 87 0.04 -2.79 15.54
CA SER A 87 -0.36 -3.44 16.78
C SER A 87 -1.31 -4.61 16.52
N LYS A 88 -2.29 -4.44 15.62
CA LYS A 88 -3.21 -5.51 15.22
C LYS A 88 -2.52 -6.63 14.45
N LEU A 89 -1.64 -6.32 13.50
CA LEU A 89 -0.86 -7.31 12.75
C LEU A 89 -0.01 -8.19 13.69
N LYS A 90 0.61 -7.58 14.70
CA LYS A 90 1.39 -8.30 15.71
C LYS A 90 0.53 -9.29 16.50
N LEU A 91 -0.72 -8.94 16.84
CA LEU A 91 -1.68 -9.85 17.48
C LEU A 91 -2.02 -11.04 16.59
N SER A 92 -2.06 -10.84 15.27
CA SER A 92 -2.23 -11.90 14.27
C SER A 92 -0.94 -12.69 14.01
N GLY A 93 0.16 -12.41 14.71
CA GLY A 93 1.45 -13.07 14.49
C GLY A 93 2.12 -12.69 13.17
N LEU A 94 1.76 -11.53 12.59
CA LEU A 94 2.41 -10.92 11.43
C LEU A 94 3.29 -9.76 11.91
N LYS A 95 4.44 -9.57 11.29
CA LYS A 95 5.34 -8.44 11.56
C LYS A 95 5.80 -7.83 10.26
N ILE A 96 5.85 -6.51 10.22
CA ILE A 96 6.47 -5.74 9.14
C ILE A 96 7.85 -5.34 9.63
N ASN A 97 8.84 -5.37 8.73
CA ASN A 97 10.16 -4.82 9.02
C ASN A 97 10.04 -3.35 9.45
N SER A 98 10.47 -3.05 10.68
CA SER A 98 10.33 -1.71 11.30
C SER A 98 11.06 -0.62 10.54
N ASP A 99 12.16 -0.98 9.87
CA ASP A 99 13.09 -0.04 9.25
C ASP A 99 12.62 0.35 7.84
N ASN A 100 11.66 -0.41 7.32
CA ASN A 100 11.20 -0.35 5.94
C ASN A 100 9.76 0.16 5.84
N TYR A 101 9.40 1.08 6.73
CA TYR A 101 8.04 1.57 6.83
C TYR A 101 7.96 3.09 6.78
N ILE A 102 7.07 3.60 5.94
CA ILE A 102 6.80 5.03 5.75
C ILE A 102 5.44 5.40 6.30
N TYR A 103 5.47 6.33 7.24
CA TYR A 103 4.27 6.86 7.84
C TYR A 103 3.89 8.21 7.23
N ILE A 104 3.01 8.20 6.22
CA ILE A 104 2.68 9.40 5.42
C ILE A 104 2.29 10.59 6.33
N GLN A 105 1.48 10.35 7.37
CA GLN A 105 1.00 11.41 8.26
C GLN A 105 2.14 12.09 9.06
N VAL A 106 3.28 11.41 9.27
CA VAL A 106 4.45 11.99 9.93
C VAL A 106 5.44 12.55 8.92
N GLU A 107 5.71 11.83 7.85
CA GLU A 107 6.68 12.20 6.80
C GLU A 107 6.27 13.46 6.05
N TRP A 108 4.96 13.67 5.87
CA TRP A 108 4.46 14.80 5.11
C TRP A 108 3.50 15.67 5.92
N ARG A 109 3.54 16.97 5.62
CA ARG A 109 2.62 17.98 6.12
C ARG A 109 1.98 18.66 4.93
N ASP A 110 0.75 19.14 5.14
CA ASP A 110 0.11 19.95 4.12
C ASP A 110 1.02 21.17 3.80
N PRO A 111 1.38 21.35 2.52
CA PRO A 111 2.33 22.40 2.14
C PRO A 111 1.81 23.81 2.42
N TYR A 112 0.49 24.01 2.52
CA TYR A 112 -0.15 25.30 2.74
C TYR A 112 -0.30 25.63 4.21
N ASN A 113 -0.89 24.73 5.01
CA ASN A 113 -1.19 25.01 6.42
C ASN A 113 -0.17 24.40 7.41
N LYS A 114 0.80 23.62 6.91
CA LYS A 114 1.86 22.93 7.67
C LYS A 114 1.37 21.96 8.75
N LYS A 115 0.08 21.61 8.75
CA LYS A 115 -0.51 20.63 9.68
C LYS A 115 -0.41 19.22 9.12
N LYS A 116 -0.59 18.25 10.03
CA LYS A 116 -0.79 16.85 9.65
C LYS A 116 -2.14 16.72 8.96
N PHE A 117 -2.24 15.82 7.99
CA PHE A 117 -3.54 15.42 7.46
C PHE A 117 -4.28 14.61 8.52
N ASP A 118 -5.57 14.90 8.71
CA ASP A 118 -6.40 14.20 9.69
C ASP A 118 -6.78 12.80 9.19
N SER A 119 -6.89 12.61 7.88
CA SER A 119 -7.26 11.33 7.31
C SER A 119 -6.70 11.04 5.91
N LEU A 120 -6.69 9.76 5.52
CA LEU A 120 -6.31 9.32 4.18
C LEU A 120 -7.15 10.00 3.08
N ALA A 121 -8.44 10.21 3.34
CA ALA A 121 -9.32 10.90 2.40
C ALA A 121 -8.89 12.36 2.18
N ASP A 122 -8.30 13.01 3.19
CA ASP A 122 -7.86 14.41 3.07
C ASP A 122 -6.62 14.53 2.21
N ILE A 123 -5.67 13.61 2.36
CA ILE A 123 -4.48 13.60 1.51
C ILE A 123 -4.82 13.15 0.08
N ALA A 124 -5.64 12.12 -0.08
CA ALA A 124 -6.08 11.66 -1.40
C ALA A 124 -6.93 12.71 -2.12
N GLY A 125 -7.82 13.39 -1.40
CA GLY A 125 -8.59 14.53 -1.87
C GLY A 125 -7.74 15.67 -2.41
N ARG A 126 -6.57 15.87 -1.80
CA ARG A 126 -5.63 16.93 -2.17
C ARG A 126 -4.67 16.54 -3.29
N MET A 127 -4.22 15.28 -3.31
CA MET A 127 -3.14 14.81 -4.18
C MET A 127 -3.64 14.13 -5.45
N ILE A 128 -4.76 13.40 -5.35
CA ILE A 128 -5.25 12.52 -6.43
C ILE A 128 -6.48 13.15 -7.08
N ASP A 129 -7.58 13.23 -6.34
CA ASP A 129 -8.86 13.73 -6.85
C ASP A 129 -9.76 14.18 -5.69
N ILE A 130 -10.40 15.34 -5.85
CA ILE A 130 -11.25 15.97 -4.83
C ILE A 130 -12.39 15.06 -4.33
N HIS A 131 -12.86 14.11 -5.15
CA HIS A 131 -13.96 13.23 -4.82
C HIS A 131 -13.57 12.11 -3.83
N TYR A 132 -12.28 11.93 -3.53
CA TYR A 132 -11.86 11.00 -2.46
C TYR A 132 -12.42 11.40 -1.08
N HIS A 133 -12.75 12.67 -0.86
CA HIS A 133 -13.43 13.10 0.36
C HIS A 133 -14.81 12.44 0.54
N ASP A 134 -15.50 12.14 -0.55
CA ASP A 134 -16.83 11.51 -0.53
C ASP A 134 -16.77 9.99 -0.41
N MET A 135 -15.60 9.38 -0.59
CA MET A 135 -15.45 7.92 -0.58
C MET A 135 -15.87 7.31 0.77
N LYS A 136 -15.55 7.96 1.89
CA LYS A 136 -15.94 7.47 3.22
C LYS A 136 -17.45 7.46 3.44
N LYS A 137 -18.22 8.24 2.68
CA LYS A 137 -19.69 8.25 2.74
C LYS A 137 -20.31 7.02 2.09
N LYS A 138 -19.55 6.29 1.27
CA LYS A 138 -20.02 5.08 0.57
C LYS A 138 -20.14 3.87 1.51
N ILE A 139 -19.51 3.90 2.69
CA ILE A 139 -19.58 2.86 3.72
C ILE A 139 -20.36 3.36 4.94
N ASN A 140 -21.39 2.62 5.31
CA ASN A 140 -22.14 2.83 6.55
C ASN A 140 -21.35 2.25 7.72
N ARG A 141 -20.81 3.12 8.58
CA ARG A 141 -20.01 2.71 9.75
C ARG A 141 -20.73 1.79 10.74
N LYS A 142 -22.06 1.76 10.74
CA LYS A 142 -22.84 0.91 11.66
C LYS A 142 -23.14 -0.44 11.05
N GLU A 143 -23.64 -0.46 9.83
CA GLU A 143 -24.12 -1.68 9.17
C GLU A 143 -22.97 -2.41 8.47
N ASP A 144 -22.24 -1.72 7.59
CA ASP A 144 -21.21 -2.33 6.77
C ASP A 144 -19.99 -2.79 7.59
N HIS A 145 -19.71 -2.11 8.72
CA HIS A 145 -18.60 -2.52 9.59
C HIS A 145 -18.79 -3.91 10.20
N THR A 146 -20.04 -4.37 10.37
CA THR A 146 -20.32 -5.73 10.85
C THR A 146 -19.95 -6.78 9.81
N LEU A 147 -19.83 -6.40 8.55
CA LEU A 147 -19.61 -7.31 7.43
C LEU A 147 -18.14 -7.76 7.30
N TRP A 148 -17.19 -7.09 7.97
CA TRP A 148 -15.77 -7.45 7.96
C TRP A 148 -15.47 -8.81 8.61
N GLY A 149 -16.35 -9.29 9.50
CA GLY A 149 -16.19 -10.59 10.16
C GLY A 149 -16.70 -11.78 9.36
N PHE A 150 -17.32 -11.55 8.20
CA PHE A 150 -17.87 -12.62 7.37
C PHE A 150 -16.77 -13.30 6.58
N TYR A 151 -16.92 -14.61 6.40
CA TYR A 151 -15.95 -15.43 5.69
C TYR A 151 -15.78 -14.99 4.23
N THR A 152 -16.88 -14.78 3.51
CA THR A 152 -16.88 -14.18 2.18
C THR A 152 -17.14 -12.70 2.31
N LEU A 153 -16.14 -11.87 2.00
CA LEU A 153 -16.30 -10.42 2.05
C LEU A 153 -17.24 -9.95 0.94
N PRO A 154 -18.21 -9.06 1.23
CA PRO A 154 -19.04 -8.45 0.20
C PRO A 154 -18.21 -7.62 -0.79
N GLU A 155 -18.62 -7.58 -2.06
CA GLU A 155 -17.94 -6.79 -3.11
C GLU A 155 -17.70 -5.33 -2.68
N LYS A 156 -18.69 -4.73 -1.99
CA LYS A 156 -18.63 -3.35 -1.52
C LYS A 156 -17.41 -3.11 -0.61
N LEU A 157 -17.11 -4.04 0.30
CA LEU A 157 -15.96 -3.94 1.20
C LEU A 157 -14.64 -4.17 0.45
N ILE A 158 -14.62 -5.12 -0.50
CA ILE A 158 -13.43 -5.38 -1.32
C ILE A 158 -13.09 -4.16 -2.19
N LYS A 159 -14.09 -3.54 -2.82
CA LYS A 159 -13.90 -2.28 -3.56
C LYS A 159 -13.39 -1.19 -2.65
N TYR A 160 -14.01 -1.02 -1.48
CA TYR A 160 -13.60 -0.01 -0.50
C TYR A 160 -12.12 -0.16 -0.09
N GLU A 161 -11.69 -1.36 0.30
CA GLU A 161 -10.30 -1.63 0.69
C GLU A 161 -9.32 -1.40 -0.45
N ALA A 162 -9.68 -1.85 -1.66
CA ALA A 162 -8.83 -1.67 -2.84
C ALA A 162 -8.60 -0.19 -3.16
N ILE A 163 -9.63 0.64 -3.01
CA ILE A 163 -9.53 2.07 -3.24
C ILE A 163 -8.72 2.75 -2.12
N ASP A 164 -8.89 2.37 -0.85
CA ASP A 164 -8.08 2.88 0.28
C ASP A 164 -6.59 2.52 0.10
N ALA A 165 -6.28 1.29 -0.33
CA ALA A 165 -4.92 0.85 -0.61
C ALA A 165 -4.30 1.63 -1.79
N PHE A 166 -5.06 1.82 -2.88
CA PHE A 166 -4.60 2.62 -4.03
C PHE A 166 -4.37 4.08 -3.64
N ALA A 167 -5.30 4.69 -2.91
CA ALA A 167 -5.19 6.08 -2.46
C ALA A 167 -3.93 6.31 -1.64
N THR A 168 -3.58 5.35 -0.79
CA THR A 168 -2.35 5.35 0.01
C THR A 168 -1.11 5.31 -0.88
N TYR A 169 -1.04 4.33 -1.78
CA TYR A 169 0.08 4.16 -2.71
C TYR A 169 0.29 5.41 -3.57
N GLU A 170 -0.77 5.88 -4.22
CA GLU A 170 -0.71 6.95 -5.20
C GLU A 170 -0.42 8.30 -4.53
N SER A 171 -0.98 8.56 -3.35
CA SER A 171 -0.64 9.75 -2.56
C SER A 171 0.85 9.79 -2.25
N TRP A 172 1.42 8.66 -1.82
CA TRP A 172 2.85 8.59 -1.54
C TRP A 172 3.71 8.71 -2.79
N ARG A 173 3.33 8.07 -3.90
CA ARG A 173 4.03 8.19 -5.17
C ARG A 173 4.17 9.66 -5.58
N ILE A 174 3.07 10.41 -5.54
CA ILE A 174 3.05 11.85 -5.89
C ILE A 174 3.93 12.66 -4.92
N ILE A 175 3.85 12.39 -3.61
CA ILE A 175 4.68 13.07 -2.61
C ILE A 175 6.16 12.78 -2.84
N TYR A 176 6.51 11.52 -3.06
CA TYR A 176 7.88 11.08 -3.30
C TYR A 176 8.44 11.75 -4.56
N ASP A 177 7.69 11.75 -5.67
CA ASP A 177 8.08 12.40 -6.91
C ASP A 177 8.32 13.91 -6.70
N ALA A 178 7.47 14.58 -5.90
CA ALA A 178 7.63 15.99 -5.56
C ALA A 178 8.88 16.25 -4.70
N ILE A 179 9.15 15.44 -3.68
CA ILE A 179 10.37 15.52 -2.85
C ILE A 179 11.61 15.34 -3.71
N MET A 180 11.65 14.29 -4.52
CA MET A 180 12.78 13.98 -5.39
C MET A 180 13.00 15.07 -6.44
N GLY A 181 11.92 15.63 -7.00
CA GLY A 181 11.98 16.76 -7.92
C GLY A 181 12.56 18.01 -7.27
N LEU A 182 12.13 18.33 -6.04
CA LEU A 182 12.66 19.46 -5.29
C LEU A 182 14.16 19.31 -4.97
N ASP A 183 14.59 18.11 -4.58
CA ASP A 183 15.99 17.85 -4.26
C ASP A 183 16.90 17.91 -5.49
N ARG A 184 16.41 17.47 -6.67
CA ARG A 184 17.13 17.68 -7.94
C ARG A 184 17.30 19.17 -8.22
N ALA A 185 16.22 19.94 -8.12
CA ALA A 185 16.26 21.38 -8.36
C ALA A 185 17.19 22.15 -7.40
N LYS A 186 17.35 21.69 -6.15
CA LYS A 186 18.32 22.25 -5.20
C LYS A 186 19.77 21.98 -5.65
N ARG A 187 20.09 20.73 -6.01
CA ARG A 187 21.43 20.36 -6.48
C ARG A 187 21.86 21.10 -7.74
N ASP A 188 20.93 21.36 -8.65
CA ASP A 188 21.22 22.10 -9.88
C ASP A 188 21.51 23.59 -9.63
N LYS A 189 21.05 24.14 -8.51
CA LYS A 189 21.32 25.52 -8.08
C LYS A 189 22.62 25.65 -7.30
N GLU A 190 23.21 24.56 -6.81
CA GLU A 190 24.51 24.60 -6.15
C GLU A 190 25.60 24.92 -7.19
N PRO A 191 26.46 25.94 -6.94
CA PRO A 191 27.49 26.32 -7.89
C PRO A 191 28.46 25.14 -8.06
N LYS A 192 28.52 24.60 -9.28
CA LYS A 192 29.54 23.60 -9.64
C LYS A 192 30.91 24.25 -9.46
N HIS A 193 31.64 23.90 -8.40
CA HIS A 193 33.03 24.32 -8.25
C HIS A 193 33.80 23.86 -9.49
N LYS A 194 34.23 24.83 -10.32
CA LYS A 194 35.16 24.57 -11.42
C LYS A 194 36.43 23.98 -10.81
N LYS A 195 36.72 22.71 -11.09
CA LYS A 195 38.06 22.17 -10.88
C LYS A 195 39.00 23.01 -11.73
N ASN A 196 39.82 23.84 -11.09
CA ASN A 196 40.89 24.57 -11.76
C ASN A 196 41.78 23.51 -12.43
N LYS A 197 41.85 23.53 -13.77
CA LYS A 197 42.86 22.77 -14.51
C LYS A 197 44.21 23.31 -14.05
N ALA A 198 44.95 22.51 -13.27
CA ALA A 198 46.34 22.81 -12.97
C ALA A 198 47.09 22.85 -14.30
N VAL A 199 47.60 24.02 -14.66
CA VAL A 199 48.55 24.19 -15.76
C VAL A 199 49.85 23.53 -15.28
N ILE A 200 50.19 22.38 -15.84
CA ILE A 200 51.49 21.75 -15.64
C ILE A 200 52.50 22.64 -16.37
N GLN A 201 53.27 23.43 -15.62
CA GLN A 201 54.45 24.10 -16.15
C GLN A 201 55.58 23.07 -16.25
N TYR A 202 56.05 22.83 -17.46
CA TYR A 202 57.33 22.14 -17.69
C TYR A 202 58.44 23.18 -17.60
N ASN A 203 59.34 23.03 -16.64
CA ASN A 203 60.60 23.77 -16.62
C ASN A 203 61.60 23.06 -17.55
N ASN A 204 62.17 23.80 -18.49
CA ASN A 204 63.30 23.37 -19.33
C ASN A 204 64.60 23.34 -18.53
#